data_AF-A0AAU9D3Z4-F1
#
_entry.id   AF-A0AAU9D3Z4-F1
#
_cell.length_a   1.000
_cell.length_b   1.000
_cell.length_c   1.000
_cell.angle_alpha   90.00
_cell.angle_beta   90.00
_cell.angle_gamma   90.00
#
_symmetry.space_group_name_H-M   'P 1'
#
loop_
_entity.id
_entity.type
_entity.pdbx_description
1 polymer ?
#
loop_
_entity_poly.entity_id
_entity_poly.type
_entity_poly.pdbx_seq_one_letter_code
_entity_poly.pdbx_strand_id
1 'polypeptide(L)'
;MNVSIAERLATLRRQHGLTQEQLAQKLGVSRQAVSKWERTESSPDTDNLIALARLYGVTLDQLIYGEDAPAELLDPAEKPNFQDSDDASGPSAADADNPAGEPNPAGDSPDDPDAENGDSRDQVHCSWDEGVHVDADDASVHVGWDGVRVHDYVSGDQVEVGPGGIHINATDGTHTVRTQDDGSVWIDDTRYDSWADAHRATSHDSKPKAFIACIPYAPLSLIALLGLGLFGQRWNLGWAFVAAIPAWESLCGVANAWVRGHRGKKLRGAVAGFCFWTGLSIFLVTGALWGTWHPGWAWILLGLAASLLVDALWPKSYDS
;
A
#
# COMPACT_ATOMS: atom_id res chain seq x y z
N MET A 1 8.41 -9.66 16.69
CA MET A 1 9.78 -10.20 16.91
C MET A 1 9.76 -11.10 18.14
N ASN A 2 10.50 -12.21 18.14
CA ASN A 2 10.63 -13.07 19.32
C ASN A 2 11.75 -12.56 20.23
N VAL A 3 11.57 -12.69 21.55
CA VAL A 3 12.52 -12.23 22.57
C VAL A 3 13.94 -12.79 22.34
N SER A 4 14.03 -14.03 21.83
CA SER A 4 15.29 -14.69 21.49
C SER A 4 16.11 -13.96 20.41
N ILE A 5 15.47 -13.34 19.42
CA ILE A 5 16.18 -12.62 18.33
C ILE A 5 16.69 -11.27 18.84
N ALA A 6 15.89 -10.57 19.65
CA ALA A 6 16.26 -9.28 20.23
C ALA A 6 17.49 -9.40 21.15
N GLU A 7 17.56 -10.45 21.96
CA GLU A 7 18.71 -10.74 22.84
C GLU A 7 19.98 -11.08 22.04
N ARG A 8 19.85 -11.86 20.96
CA ARG A 8 20.96 -12.19 20.06
C ARG A 8 21.50 -10.95 19.36
N LEU A 9 20.63 -10.08 18.87
CA LEU A 9 21.02 -8.82 18.24
C LEU A 9 21.82 -7.95 19.22
N ALA A 10 21.36 -7.83 20.46
CA ALA A 10 22.06 -7.08 21.50
C ALA A 10 23.41 -7.74 21.88
N THR A 11 23.50 -9.07 21.82
CA THR A 11 24.73 -9.83 22.11
C THR A 11 25.77 -9.66 21.01
N LEU A 12 25.39 -9.83 19.74
CA LEU A 12 26.24 -9.61 18.58
C LEU A 12 26.75 -8.17 18.53
N ARG A 13 25.89 -7.18 18.81
CA ARG A 13 26.31 -5.77 18.91
C ARG A 13 27.43 -5.58 19.94
N ARG A 14 27.29 -6.21 21.13
CA ARG A 14 28.30 -6.11 22.21
C ARG A 14 29.59 -6.83 21.85
N GLN A 15 29.52 -7.99 21.20
CA GLN A 15 30.70 -8.72 20.72
C GLN A 15 31.52 -7.91 19.71
N HIS A 16 30.85 -7.16 18.85
CA HIS A 16 31.48 -6.24 17.90
C HIS A 16 31.86 -4.88 18.51
N GLY A 17 31.66 -4.68 19.82
CA GLY A 17 32.04 -3.46 20.53
C GLY A 17 31.27 -2.21 20.12
N LEU A 18 30.12 -2.36 19.48
CA LEU A 18 29.35 -1.23 18.92
C LEU A 18 28.35 -0.67 19.94
N THR A 19 28.23 0.65 19.98
CA THR A 19 27.08 1.30 20.65
C THR A 19 25.84 1.23 19.75
N GLN A 20 24.64 1.37 20.34
CA GLN A 20 23.40 1.43 19.55
C GLN A 20 23.41 2.58 18.52
N GLU A 21 24.07 3.69 18.86
CA GLU A 21 24.26 4.85 17.97
C GLU A 21 25.14 4.49 16.77
N GLN A 22 26.26 3.81 17.02
CA GLN A 22 27.20 3.39 15.97
C GLN A 22 26.61 2.32 15.06
N LEU A 23 25.84 1.39 15.63
CA LEU A 23 25.13 0.38 14.85
C LEU A 23 24.07 1.04 13.95
N ALA A 24 23.29 1.97 14.49
CA ALA A 24 22.30 2.72 13.74
C ALA A 24 22.93 3.50 12.58
N GLN A 25 24.07 4.16 12.83
CA GLN A 25 24.81 4.91 11.81
C GLN A 25 25.34 4.00 10.69
N LYS A 26 25.84 2.80 11.02
CA LYS A 26 26.32 1.83 10.03
C LYS A 26 25.20 1.24 9.17
N LEU A 27 24.00 1.11 9.73
CA LEU A 27 22.82 0.57 9.04
C LEU A 27 21.98 1.65 8.34
N GLY A 28 22.28 2.94 8.53
CA GLY A 28 21.48 4.03 7.97
C GLY A 28 20.10 4.19 8.61
N VAL A 29 19.91 3.69 9.84
CA VAL A 29 18.64 3.75 10.58
C VAL A 29 18.74 4.67 11.80
N SER A 30 17.60 4.99 12.41
CA SER A 30 17.58 5.78 13.64
C SER A 30 18.03 4.95 14.85
N ARG A 31 18.70 5.57 15.83
CA ARG A 31 19.03 4.95 17.13
C ARG A 31 17.78 4.37 17.83
N GLN A 32 16.63 5.04 17.66
CA GLN A 32 15.36 4.59 18.22
C GLN A 32 14.89 3.26 17.60
N ALA A 33 15.12 3.03 16.29
CA ALA A 33 14.80 1.77 15.64
C ALA A 33 15.60 0.60 16.24
N VAL A 34 16.91 0.76 16.38
CA VAL A 34 17.78 -0.24 17.02
C VAL A 34 17.34 -0.53 18.46
N SER A 35 16.99 0.49 19.23
CA SER A 35 16.50 0.33 20.60
C SER A 35 15.15 -0.39 20.68
N LYS A 36 14.28 -0.24 19.68
CA LYS A 36 13.01 -0.98 19.60
C LYS A 36 13.23 -2.43 19.20
N TRP A 37 14.16 -2.72 18.29
CA TRP A 37 14.55 -4.09 17.92
C TRP A 37 15.11 -4.85 19.12
N GLU A 38 16.04 -4.25 19.87
CA GLU A 38 16.62 -4.88 21.08
C GLU A 38 15.61 -5.04 22.23
N ARG A 39 14.47 -4.34 22.20
CA ARG A 39 13.39 -4.45 23.20
C ARG A 39 12.19 -5.27 22.71
N THR A 40 12.29 -5.90 21.54
CA THR A 40 11.20 -6.70 20.95
C THR A 40 9.95 -5.88 20.58
N GLU A 41 10.02 -4.55 20.61
CA GLU A 41 8.89 -3.66 20.31
C GLU A 41 8.62 -3.55 18.80
N SER A 42 9.60 -3.85 17.97
CA SER A 42 9.48 -3.86 16.51
C SER A 42 10.42 -4.88 15.89
N SER A 43 10.06 -5.41 14.72
CA SER A 43 10.94 -6.25 13.91
C SER A 43 11.77 -5.35 12.95
N PRO A 44 13.06 -5.63 12.71
CA PRO A 44 13.81 -5.07 11.60
C PRO A 44 13.24 -5.60 10.28
N ASP A 45 13.20 -4.73 9.28
CA ASP A 45 12.85 -5.11 7.90
C ASP A 45 13.90 -6.07 7.31
N THR A 46 13.53 -6.78 6.24
CA THR A 46 14.40 -7.75 5.56
C THR A 46 15.76 -7.15 5.16
N ASP A 47 15.77 -5.93 4.62
CA ASP A 47 17.01 -5.22 4.25
C ASP A 47 17.91 -4.98 5.46
N ASN A 48 17.32 -4.62 6.60
CA ASN A 48 18.03 -4.41 7.85
C ASN A 48 18.56 -5.73 8.42
N LEU A 49 17.82 -6.83 8.29
CA LEU A 49 18.29 -8.16 8.69
C LEU A 49 19.47 -8.62 7.84
N ILE A 50 19.42 -8.43 6.53
CA ILE A 50 20.53 -8.73 5.61
C ILE A 50 21.75 -7.87 5.94
N ALA A 51 21.55 -6.58 6.20
CA ALA A 51 22.64 -5.67 6.56
C ALA A 51 23.26 -6.03 7.92
N LEU A 52 22.46 -6.45 8.91
CA LEU A 52 22.93 -6.95 10.19
C LEU A 52 23.73 -8.25 10.04
N ALA A 53 23.25 -9.20 9.25
CA ALA A 53 23.95 -10.47 8.97
C ALA A 53 25.33 -10.19 8.34
N ARG A 54 25.39 -9.31 7.34
CA ARG A 54 26.65 -8.87 6.71
C ARG A 54 27.58 -8.14 7.68
N LEU A 55 27.04 -7.28 8.54
CA LEU A 55 27.81 -6.50 9.49
C LEU A 55 28.45 -7.38 10.58
N TYR A 56 27.73 -8.42 11.04
CA TYR A 56 28.22 -9.34 12.05
C TYR A 56 29.00 -10.54 11.49
N GLY A 57 28.92 -10.79 10.19
CA GLY A 57 29.58 -11.93 9.53
C GLY A 57 28.92 -13.28 9.80
N VAL A 58 27.61 -13.28 10.05
CA VAL A 58 26.80 -14.49 10.33
C VAL A 58 25.79 -14.73 9.20
N THR A 59 25.31 -15.96 9.05
CA THR A 59 24.21 -16.22 8.09
C THR A 59 22.90 -15.65 8.61
N LEU A 60 21.96 -15.39 7.69
CA LEU A 60 20.62 -14.91 8.07
C LEU A 60 19.91 -15.95 8.96
N ASP A 61 20.08 -17.24 8.65
CA ASP A 61 19.53 -18.33 9.46
C ASP A 61 20.13 -18.39 10.87
N GLN A 62 21.43 -18.13 11.02
CA GLN A 62 22.06 -18.03 12.34
C GLN A 62 21.55 -16.82 13.13
N LEU A 63 21.27 -15.70 12.44
CA LEU A 63 20.72 -14.50 13.07
C LEU A 63 19.27 -14.71 13.56
N ILE A 64 18.46 -15.45 12.79
CA ILE A 64 17.04 -15.69 13.06
C ILE A 64 16.82 -16.90 13.98
N TYR A 65 17.39 -18.05 13.65
CA TYR A 65 17.16 -19.34 14.33
C TYR A 65 18.21 -19.67 15.39
N GLY A 66 19.44 -19.17 15.25
CA GLY A 66 20.55 -19.44 16.18
C GLY A 66 21.44 -20.58 15.70
N GLU A 67 22.46 -20.93 16.49
CA GLU A 67 23.45 -21.97 16.16
C GLU A 67 22.88 -23.40 16.08
N ASP A 68 21.58 -23.59 16.36
CA ASP A 68 20.87 -24.88 16.29
C ASP A 68 20.33 -25.20 14.88
N ALA A 69 20.84 -24.55 13.82
CA ALA A 69 20.53 -24.94 12.45
C ALA A 69 21.27 -26.26 12.12
N PRO A 70 20.55 -27.35 11.77
CA PRO A 70 21.21 -28.62 11.44
C PRO A 70 22.13 -28.43 10.23
N ALA A 71 23.42 -28.70 10.44
CA ALA A 71 24.47 -28.59 9.43
C ALA A 71 24.46 -29.75 8.40
N GLU A 72 23.38 -30.52 8.29
CA GLU A 72 23.20 -31.54 7.26
C GLU A 72 22.45 -30.93 6.09
N LEU A 73 23.14 -30.57 5.01
CA LEU A 73 22.61 -30.67 3.63
C LEU A 73 23.60 -30.21 2.54
N LEU A 74 24.85 -29.86 2.87
CA LEU A 74 25.85 -29.51 1.85
C LEU A 74 27.02 -30.49 1.90
N ASP A 75 26.84 -31.66 1.28
CA ASP A 75 27.95 -32.56 0.95
C ASP A 75 28.57 -32.10 -0.40
N PRO A 76 29.83 -31.63 -0.48
CA PRO A 76 30.37 -30.94 -1.67
C PRO A 76 30.79 -31.86 -2.84
N ALA A 77 30.37 -33.13 -2.88
CA ALA A 77 31.08 -34.16 -3.64
C ALA A 77 30.44 -34.62 -4.96
N GLU A 78 29.25 -34.16 -5.36
CA GLU A 78 28.62 -34.67 -6.59
C GLU A 78 28.57 -33.60 -7.70
N LYS A 79 29.57 -33.64 -8.57
CA LYS A 79 29.52 -32.93 -9.87
C LYS A 79 28.66 -33.74 -10.83
N PRO A 80 27.59 -33.19 -11.43
CA PRO A 80 26.88 -33.89 -12.50
C PRO A 80 27.80 -34.00 -13.72
N ASN A 81 28.08 -35.24 -14.08
CA ASN A 81 28.81 -35.65 -15.27
C ASN A 81 27.94 -35.36 -16.51
N PHE A 82 28.31 -34.34 -17.30
CA PHE A 82 27.72 -34.11 -18.61
C PHE A 82 28.35 -35.09 -19.61
N GLN A 83 27.56 -36.06 -20.07
CA GLN A 83 27.92 -36.89 -21.22
C GLN A 83 27.27 -36.31 -22.47
N ASP A 84 28.14 -35.89 -23.38
CA ASP A 84 27.84 -35.57 -24.76
C ASP A 84 27.27 -36.81 -25.48
N SER A 85 26.17 -36.62 -26.19
CA SER A 85 25.94 -37.37 -27.44
C SER A 85 25.29 -36.44 -28.45
N ASP A 86 26.12 -36.06 -29.42
CA ASP A 86 25.74 -35.57 -30.73
C ASP A 86 24.63 -36.42 -31.37
N ASP A 87 23.62 -35.78 -31.97
CA ASP A 87 23.31 -36.07 -33.37
C ASP A 87 22.39 -35.03 -34.04
N ALA A 88 22.96 -34.45 -35.10
CA ALA A 88 22.37 -34.06 -36.38
C ALA A 88 21.08 -33.21 -36.44
N SER A 89 21.28 -31.97 -36.88
CA SER A 89 20.29 -31.16 -37.60
C SER A 89 19.96 -31.75 -38.98
N GLY A 90 18.69 -31.70 -39.40
CA GLY A 90 18.32 -31.61 -40.81
C GLY A 90 16.90 -32.06 -41.18
N PRO A 91 16.30 -31.49 -42.26
CA PRO A 91 14.95 -30.89 -42.23
C PRO A 91 13.96 -31.50 -43.25
N SER A 92 12.66 -31.16 -43.20
CA SER A 92 11.84 -30.78 -44.37
C SER A 92 10.34 -30.65 -44.04
N ALA A 93 9.72 -29.66 -44.71
CA ALA A 93 8.32 -29.32 -44.76
C ALA A 93 7.44 -30.29 -45.58
N ALA A 94 6.13 -30.27 -45.29
CA ALA A 94 4.95 -30.43 -46.18
C ALA A 94 3.69 -30.45 -45.25
N ASP A 95 2.75 -29.50 -45.38
CA ASP A 95 1.45 -29.64 -46.09
C ASP A 95 0.54 -30.75 -45.49
N ALA A 96 -0.76 -30.66 -45.23
CA ALA A 96 -1.83 -29.67 -45.33
C ALA A 96 -3.08 -30.28 -44.60
N ASP A 97 -4.18 -29.53 -44.50
CA ASP A 97 -5.58 -29.97 -44.29
C ASP A 97 -6.12 -30.34 -42.88
N ASN A 98 -6.73 -29.34 -42.22
CA ASN A 98 -8.13 -29.19 -41.70
C ASN A 98 -9.07 -30.43 -41.60
N PRO A 99 -10.31 -30.37 -41.00
CA PRO A 99 -10.89 -29.76 -39.79
C PRO A 99 -11.67 -30.78 -38.88
N ALA A 100 -12.13 -30.31 -37.71
CA ALA A 100 -13.38 -30.67 -36.98
C ALA A 100 -13.82 -32.14 -36.76
N GLY A 101 -14.06 -32.50 -35.49
CA GLY A 101 -14.98 -33.59 -35.11
C GLY A 101 -14.59 -34.32 -33.82
N GLU A 102 -15.46 -34.27 -32.81
CA GLU A 102 -15.53 -35.09 -31.58
C GLU A 102 -15.43 -36.62 -31.88
N PRO A 103 -15.38 -37.58 -30.90
CA PRO A 103 -15.54 -37.48 -29.45
C PRO A 103 -14.51 -38.31 -28.63
N ASN A 104 -14.59 -38.19 -27.32
CA ASN A 104 -13.91 -39.04 -26.32
C ASN A 104 -14.28 -40.53 -26.48
N PRO A 105 -13.35 -41.48 -26.29
CA PRO A 105 -13.70 -42.79 -25.76
C PRO A 105 -12.90 -43.15 -24.51
N ALA A 106 -13.64 -43.67 -23.54
CA ALA A 106 -13.16 -44.27 -22.31
C ALA A 106 -12.11 -45.36 -22.54
N GLY A 107 -11.15 -45.43 -21.61
CA GLY A 107 -10.28 -46.56 -21.35
C GLY A 107 -10.17 -46.78 -19.84
N ASP A 108 -10.97 -47.73 -19.36
CA ASP A 108 -11.00 -48.38 -18.04
C ASP A 108 -9.59 -48.77 -17.50
N SER A 109 -9.23 -48.39 -16.26
CA SER A 109 -9.24 -49.18 -15.00
C SER A 109 -7.84 -49.73 -14.60
N PRO A 110 -7.50 -50.03 -13.31
CA PRO A 110 -8.43 -50.49 -12.25
C PRO A 110 -8.24 -49.98 -10.80
N ASP A 111 -9.37 -49.98 -10.09
CA ASP A 111 -9.61 -50.36 -8.69
C ASP A 111 -8.81 -49.69 -7.55
N ASP A 112 -9.43 -48.67 -6.92
CA ASP A 112 -9.29 -48.44 -5.48
C ASP A 112 -10.71 -48.31 -4.85
N PRO A 113 -11.15 -49.24 -3.98
CA PRO A 113 -12.56 -49.40 -3.63
C PRO A 113 -12.98 -48.59 -2.39
N ASP A 114 -12.58 -47.32 -2.25
CA ASP A 114 -12.96 -46.49 -1.09
C ASP A 114 -13.08 -44.97 -1.38
N ALA A 115 -13.43 -44.56 -2.61
CA ALA A 115 -13.75 -43.15 -2.88
C ALA A 115 -15.23 -42.84 -2.59
N GLU A 116 -15.60 -42.87 -1.30
CA GLU A 116 -16.81 -42.18 -0.85
C GLU A 116 -16.68 -40.69 -1.16
N ASN A 117 -17.66 -40.19 -1.91
CA ASN A 117 -17.84 -38.82 -2.35
C ASN A 117 -17.94 -37.87 -1.14
N GLY A 118 -16.79 -37.37 -0.68
CA GLY A 118 -16.64 -36.35 0.34
C GLY A 118 -16.11 -35.06 -0.28
N ASP A 119 -17.02 -34.14 -0.55
CA ASP A 119 -16.82 -32.75 -0.96
C ASP A 119 -15.82 -32.03 -0.04
N SER A 120 -14.53 -32.14 -0.36
CA SER A 120 -13.47 -31.31 0.21
C SER A 120 -12.63 -30.78 -0.95
N ARG A 121 -13.01 -29.59 -1.41
CA ARG A 121 -12.42 -28.89 -2.55
C ARG A 121 -11.13 -28.14 -2.19
N ASP A 122 -10.75 -28.19 -0.92
CA ASP A 122 -9.48 -27.68 -0.41
C ASP A 122 -8.42 -28.79 -0.56
N GLN A 123 -7.76 -28.82 -1.71
CA GLN A 123 -6.76 -29.84 -2.01
C GLN A 123 -5.36 -29.24 -2.02
N VAL A 124 -4.46 -29.85 -1.26
CA VAL A 124 -3.03 -29.54 -1.27
C VAL A 124 -2.33 -30.68 -2.01
N HIS A 125 -1.84 -30.39 -3.22
CA HIS A 125 -1.05 -31.30 -4.02
C HIS A 125 0.44 -30.91 -3.91
N CYS A 126 1.28 -31.86 -3.50
CA CYS A 126 2.72 -31.66 -3.41
C CYS A 126 3.41 -32.67 -4.33
N SER A 127 4.20 -32.18 -5.27
CA SER A 127 5.00 -33.00 -6.17
C SER A 127 6.40 -32.41 -6.34
N TRP A 128 7.36 -33.26 -6.67
CA TRP A 128 8.74 -32.84 -6.85
C TRP A 128 8.96 -32.04 -8.15
N ASP A 129 8.30 -32.48 -9.23
CA ASP A 129 8.47 -31.90 -10.56
C ASP A 129 7.60 -30.66 -10.78
N GLU A 130 6.41 -30.64 -10.18
CA GLU A 130 5.41 -29.58 -10.36
C GLU A 130 5.38 -28.59 -9.18
N GLY A 131 5.90 -28.97 -8.00
CA GLY A 131 5.93 -28.13 -6.80
C GLY A 131 4.69 -28.32 -5.91
N VAL A 132 4.35 -27.27 -5.15
CA VAL A 132 3.23 -27.27 -4.20
C VAL A 132 2.08 -26.43 -4.77
N HIS A 133 0.93 -27.07 -4.96
CA HIS A 133 -0.31 -26.43 -5.38
C HIS A 133 -1.36 -26.55 -4.28
N VAL A 134 -1.91 -25.43 -3.86
CA VAL A 134 -3.02 -25.34 -2.91
C VAL A 134 -4.19 -24.74 -3.66
N ASP A 135 -5.25 -25.51 -3.84
CA ASP A 135 -6.50 -25.05 -4.44
C ASP A 135 -7.59 -25.01 -3.39
N ALA A 136 -8.35 -23.91 -3.38
CA ALA A 136 -9.51 -23.67 -2.54
C ALA A 136 -10.60 -23.02 -3.39
N ASP A 137 -11.86 -23.09 -2.94
CA ASP A 137 -13.01 -22.57 -3.69
C ASP A 137 -12.89 -21.07 -4.05
N ASP A 138 -12.14 -20.29 -3.26
CA ASP A 138 -11.97 -18.85 -3.40
C ASP A 138 -10.58 -18.40 -3.85
N ALA A 139 -9.56 -19.25 -3.78
CA ALA A 139 -8.20 -18.91 -4.19
C ALA A 139 -7.35 -20.13 -4.52
N SER A 140 -6.37 -19.96 -5.41
CA SER A 140 -5.31 -20.95 -5.62
C SER A 140 -3.92 -20.34 -5.46
N VAL A 141 -3.00 -21.13 -4.90
CA VAL A 141 -1.60 -20.79 -4.71
C VAL A 141 -0.73 -21.91 -5.25
N HIS A 142 0.12 -21.59 -6.21
CA HIS A 142 1.11 -22.49 -6.78
C HIS A 142 2.51 -22.00 -6.44
N VAL A 143 3.38 -22.89 -6.00
CA VAL A 143 4.79 -22.63 -5.72
C VAL A 143 5.61 -23.74 -6.37
N GLY A 144 6.31 -23.41 -7.45
CA GLY A 144 7.12 -24.35 -8.21
C GLY A 144 8.43 -23.73 -8.71
N TRP A 145 9.19 -24.54 -9.44
CA TRP A 145 10.44 -24.10 -10.08
C TRP A 145 10.20 -23.07 -11.20
N ASP A 146 8.98 -23.04 -11.74
CA ASP A 146 8.52 -22.06 -12.71
C ASP A 146 8.11 -20.72 -12.07
N GLY A 147 7.94 -20.69 -10.74
CA GLY A 147 7.61 -19.49 -10.00
C GLY A 147 6.52 -19.68 -8.94
N VAL A 148 6.03 -18.57 -8.42
CA VAL A 148 4.90 -18.48 -7.50
C VAL A 148 3.72 -17.84 -8.21
N ARG A 149 2.57 -18.52 -8.25
CA ARG A 149 1.31 -17.97 -8.79
C ARG A 149 0.26 -17.96 -7.71
N VAL A 150 -0.44 -16.84 -7.56
CA VAL A 150 -1.54 -16.65 -6.61
C VAL A 150 -2.72 -16.10 -7.40
N HIS A 151 -3.86 -16.78 -7.33
CA HIS A 151 -5.10 -16.36 -7.94
C HIS A 151 -6.16 -16.25 -6.84
N ASP A 152 -6.79 -15.09 -6.72
CA ASP A 152 -7.98 -14.90 -5.90
C ASP A 152 -9.19 -14.91 -6.86
N TYR A 153 -10.08 -15.90 -6.75
CA TYR A 153 -11.25 -16.03 -7.60
C TYR A 153 -12.41 -15.12 -7.17
N VAL A 154 -12.40 -14.62 -5.92
CA VAL A 154 -13.43 -13.71 -5.39
C VAL A 154 -13.15 -12.29 -5.84
N SER A 155 -11.91 -11.84 -5.67
CA SER A 155 -11.48 -10.53 -6.14
C SER A 155 -11.27 -10.55 -7.65
N GLY A 156 -10.75 -11.67 -8.19
CA GLY A 156 -10.29 -11.92 -9.56
C GLY A 156 -8.78 -11.65 -9.78
N ASP A 157 -8.07 -11.32 -8.70
CA ASP A 157 -6.70 -10.77 -8.75
C ASP A 157 -5.70 -11.90 -8.97
N GLN A 158 -4.70 -11.64 -9.81
CA GLN A 158 -3.67 -12.61 -10.16
C GLN A 158 -2.27 -12.03 -9.92
N VAL A 159 -1.43 -12.77 -9.21
CA VAL A 159 -0.03 -12.44 -9.00
C VAL A 159 0.83 -13.63 -9.42
N GLU A 160 1.77 -13.40 -10.32
CA GLU A 160 2.74 -14.39 -10.78
C GLU A 160 4.16 -13.85 -10.60
N VAL A 161 5.06 -14.66 -10.07
CA VAL A 161 6.46 -14.33 -9.84
C VAL A 161 7.30 -15.47 -10.37
N GLY A 162 8.01 -15.27 -11.48
CA GLY A 162 8.79 -16.32 -12.12
C GLY A 162 10.08 -15.82 -12.77
N PRO A 163 10.75 -16.68 -13.57
CA PRO A 163 11.97 -16.34 -14.32
C PRO A 163 11.78 -15.22 -15.36
N GLY A 164 10.53 -14.79 -15.63
CA GLY A 164 10.22 -13.62 -16.46
C GLY A 164 9.94 -12.34 -15.66
N GLY A 165 10.09 -12.40 -14.33
CA GLY A 165 9.82 -11.34 -13.37
C GLY A 165 8.44 -11.44 -12.70
N ILE A 166 7.94 -10.31 -12.19
CA ILE A 166 6.72 -10.19 -11.39
C ILE A 166 5.61 -9.64 -12.27
N HIS A 167 4.50 -10.37 -12.37
CA HIS A 167 3.28 -9.99 -13.06
C HIS A 167 2.14 -9.85 -12.05
N ILE A 168 1.53 -8.68 -11.95
CA ILE A 168 0.35 -8.43 -11.13
C ILE A 168 -0.76 -7.97 -12.06
N ASN A 169 -1.91 -8.63 -12.00
CA ASN A 169 -3.11 -8.26 -12.73
C ASN A 169 -4.24 -8.06 -11.72
N ALA A 170 -4.67 -6.82 -11.54
CA ALA A 170 -5.84 -6.50 -10.75
C ALA A 170 -7.10 -6.64 -11.61
N THR A 171 -8.15 -7.19 -11.02
CA THR A 171 -9.42 -7.57 -11.70
C THR A 171 -10.17 -6.40 -12.29
N ASP A 172 -9.95 -5.21 -11.73
CA ASP A 172 -10.51 -3.98 -12.24
C ASP A 172 -9.91 -3.57 -13.60
N GLY A 173 -8.86 -4.27 -14.06
CA GLY A 173 -8.09 -3.94 -15.25
C GLY A 173 -7.38 -2.59 -15.12
N THR A 174 -7.30 -2.05 -13.90
CA THR A 174 -6.83 -0.69 -13.67
C THR A 174 -5.31 -0.65 -13.63
N HIS A 175 -4.68 -1.71 -13.09
CA HIS A 175 -3.23 -1.76 -12.91
C HIS A 175 -2.65 -3.15 -13.25
N THR A 176 -1.93 -3.23 -14.37
CA THR A 176 -1.05 -4.34 -14.71
C THR A 176 0.39 -3.95 -14.43
N VAL A 177 1.07 -4.66 -13.54
CA VAL A 177 2.50 -4.41 -13.23
C VAL A 177 3.32 -5.57 -13.75
N ARG A 178 4.33 -5.30 -14.57
CA ARG A 178 5.28 -6.31 -15.06
C ARG A 178 6.70 -5.85 -14.78
N THR A 179 7.50 -6.67 -14.09
CA THR A 179 8.94 -6.39 -13.94
C THR A 179 9.71 -7.32 -14.86
N GLN A 180 10.78 -6.84 -15.48
CA GLN A 180 11.65 -7.66 -16.31
C GLN A 180 13.04 -7.77 -15.66
N ASP A 181 13.81 -8.79 -16.03
CA ASP A 181 15.14 -9.08 -15.45
C ASP A 181 16.16 -7.94 -15.62
N ASP A 182 15.92 -7.03 -16.56
CA ASP A 182 16.72 -5.83 -16.79
C ASP A 182 16.48 -4.72 -15.75
N GLY A 183 15.54 -4.94 -14.82
CA GLY A 183 15.14 -3.98 -13.78
C GLY A 183 14.08 -2.97 -14.23
N SER A 184 13.63 -3.04 -15.48
CA SER A 184 12.54 -2.21 -15.97
C SER A 184 11.18 -2.68 -15.44
N VAL A 185 10.31 -1.71 -15.17
CA VAL A 185 8.96 -1.93 -14.63
C VAL A 185 7.97 -1.36 -15.62
N TRP A 186 6.97 -2.15 -16.01
CA TRP A 186 5.86 -1.72 -16.83
C TRP A 186 4.63 -1.58 -15.94
N ILE A 187 3.93 -0.45 -16.02
CA ILE A 187 2.64 -0.21 -15.35
C ILE A 187 1.67 0.29 -16.43
N ASP A 188 0.59 -0.45 -16.70
CA ASP A 188 -0.48 -0.05 -17.66
C ASP A 188 0.07 0.46 -19.00
N ASP A 189 0.93 -0.36 -19.61
CA ASP A 189 1.64 -0.09 -20.88
C ASP A 189 2.75 0.97 -20.84
N THR A 190 3.03 1.58 -19.67
CA THR A 190 4.12 2.55 -19.52
C THR A 190 5.38 1.89 -18.96
N ARG A 191 6.49 1.94 -19.72
CA ARG A 191 7.81 1.46 -19.27
C ARG A 191 8.52 2.50 -18.40
N TYR A 192 9.08 2.03 -17.28
CA TYR A 192 9.94 2.76 -16.37
C TYR A 192 11.28 2.05 -16.26
N ASP A 193 12.37 2.82 -16.22
CA ASP A 193 13.73 2.28 -16.14
C ASP A 193 14.08 1.68 -14.77
N SER A 194 13.32 2.05 -13.73
CA SER A 194 13.48 1.52 -12.38
C SER A 194 12.18 1.59 -11.57
N TRP A 195 12.10 0.75 -10.54
CA TRP A 195 11.05 0.85 -9.52
C TRP A 195 10.99 2.23 -8.86
N ALA A 196 12.12 2.92 -8.70
CA ALA A 196 12.16 4.25 -8.11
C ALA A 196 11.51 5.31 -9.02
N ASP A 197 11.69 5.18 -10.34
CA ASP A 197 11.07 6.07 -11.33
C ASP A 197 9.59 5.78 -11.50
N ALA A 198 9.22 4.49 -11.56
CA ALA A 198 7.83 4.05 -11.52
C ALA A 198 7.12 4.58 -10.26
N HIS A 199 7.74 4.41 -9.08
CA HIS A 199 7.20 4.90 -7.83
C HIS A 199 7.13 6.43 -7.80
N ARG A 200 8.09 7.17 -8.35
CA ARG A 200 8.02 8.64 -8.41
C ARG A 200 6.90 9.13 -9.34
N ALA A 201 6.68 8.44 -10.46
CA ALA A 201 5.62 8.76 -11.41
C ALA A 201 4.22 8.42 -10.86
N THR A 202 4.08 7.26 -10.21
CA THR A 202 2.80 6.76 -9.67
C THR A 202 2.49 7.24 -8.24
N SER A 203 3.50 7.62 -7.44
CA SER A 203 3.26 8.28 -6.13
C SER A 203 2.65 9.67 -6.27
N HIS A 204 2.76 10.26 -7.46
CA HIS A 204 1.96 11.39 -7.91
C HIS A 204 0.63 10.94 -8.53
N ASP A 205 0.01 9.88 -7.98
CA ASP A 205 -1.43 9.71 -8.11
C ASP A 205 -2.11 10.90 -7.42
N SER A 206 -2.34 11.91 -8.24
CA SER A 206 -3.13 13.09 -7.94
C SER A 206 -4.57 12.65 -7.72
N LYS A 207 -4.83 11.99 -6.59
CA LYS A 207 -6.19 11.65 -6.18
C LYS A 207 -7.04 12.91 -6.37
N PRO A 208 -8.12 12.82 -7.17
CA PRO A 208 -8.80 13.98 -7.68
C PRO A 208 -9.14 14.91 -6.52
N LYS A 209 -8.70 16.17 -6.63
CA LYS A 209 -9.18 17.19 -5.69
C LYS A 209 -10.68 17.32 -5.94
N ALA A 210 -11.45 17.52 -4.88
CA ALA A 210 -12.85 17.89 -5.05
C ALA A 210 -12.91 19.13 -5.95
N PHE A 211 -13.81 19.13 -6.94
CA PHE A 211 -13.99 20.25 -7.88
C PHE A 211 -14.06 21.61 -7.18
N ILE A 212 -14.72 21.65 -6.01
CA ILE A 212 -14.86 22.84 -5.15
C ILE A 212 -13.49 23.38 -4.68
N ALA A 213 -12.50 22.52 -4.42
CA ALA A 213 -11.15 22.93 -4.00
C ALA A 213 -10.31 23.55 -5.14
N CYS A 214 -10.80 23.55 -6.38
CA CYS A 214 -10.16 24.21 -7.51
C CYS A 214 -10.58 25.68 -7.67
N ILE A 215 -11.68 26.09 -7.02
CA ILE A 215 -12.19 27.46 -7.15
C ILE A 215 -11.27 28.41 -6.35
N PRO A 216 -10.71 29.46 -6.99
CA PRO A 216 -9.80 30.39 -6.34
C PRO A 216 -10.60 31.40 -5.50
N TYR A 217 -11.13 30.97 -4.37
CA TYR A 217 -12.03 31.79 -3.55
C TYR A 217 -11.32 33.00 -2.90
N ALA A 218 -10.06 32.87 -2.48
CA ALA A 218 -9.30 33.97 -1.88
C ALA A 218 -9.16 35.20 -2.81
N PRO A 219 -8.74 35.08 -4.09
CA PRO A 219 -8.74 36.23 -4.99
C PRO A 219 -10.15 36.70 -5.35
N LEU A 220 -11.15 35.82 -5.44
CA LEU A 220 -12.54 36.23 -5.66
C LEU A 220 -13.09 37.05 -4.48
N SER A 221 -12.75 36.69 -3.24
CA SER A 221 -13.16 37.42 -2.05
C SER A 221 -12.48 38.79 -1.95
N LEU A 222 -11.22 38.88 -2.37
CA LEU A 222 -10.49 40.15 -2.47
C LEU A 222 -11.09 41.07 -3.53
N ILE A 223 -11.44 40.52 -4.71
CA ILE A 223 -12.13 41.26 -5.77
C ILE A 223 -13.50 41.73 -5.28
N ALA A 224 -14.25 40.89 -4.56
CA ALA A 224 -15.53 41.26 -3.96
C ALA A 224 -15.39 42.38 -2.92
N LEU A 225 -14.39 42.30 -2.03
CA LEU A 225 -14.06 43.36 -1.06
C LEU A 225 -13.75 44.69 -1.77
N LEU A 226 -12.86 44.67 -2.77
CA LEU A 226 -12.48 45.85 -3.53
C LEU A 226 -13.66 46.42 -4.32
N GLY A 227 -14.46 45.57 -4.95
CA GLY A 227 -15.66 45.99 -5.69
C GLY A 227 -16.68 46.68 -4.78
N LEU A 228 -16.98 46.06 -3.63
CA LEU A 228 -17.97 46.58 -2.69
C LEU A 228 -17.49 47.84 -1.95
N GLY A 229 -16.18 47.94 -1.72
CA GLY A 229 -15.53 49.12 -1.14
C GLY A 229 -15.43 50.30 -2.12
N LEU A 230 -14.87 50.07 -3.30
CA LEU A 230 -14.57 51.13 -4.27
C LEU A 230 -15.83 51.64 -5.00
N PHE A 231 -16.77 50.76 -5.35
CA PHE A 231 -17.99 51.15 -6.08
C PHE A 231 -19.18 51.38 -5.15
N GLY A 232 -19.23 50.67 -4.02
CA GLY A 232 -20.37 50.71 -3.10
C GLY A 232 -20.16 51.56 -1.85
N GLN A 233 -18.93 51.98 -1.51
CA GLN A 233 -18.57 52.56 -0.20
C GLN A 233 -18.99 51.69 1.00
N ARG A 234 -19.14 50.38 0.80
CA ARG A 234 -19.63 49.41 1.80
C ARG A 234 -18.54 48.45 2.26
N TRP A 235 -17.43 49.02 2.74
CA TRP A 235 -16.28 48.28 3.28
C TRP A 235 -16.67 47.29 4.39
N ASN A 236 -17.67 47.64 5.21
CA ASN A 236 -18.15 46.81 6.31
C ASN A 236 -18.68 45.44 5.85
N LEU A 237 -19.30 45.37 4.67
CA LEU A 237 -19.75 44.08 4.10
C LEU A 237 -18.61 43.30 3.45
N GLY A 238 -17.57 43.98 2.97
CA GLY A 238 -16.42 43.33 2.37
C GLY A 238 -15.65 42.45 3.35
N TRP A 239 -15.59 42.82 4.63
CA TRP A 239 -14.96 42.02 5.68
C TRP A 239 -15.60 40.64 5.87
N ALA A 240 -16.89 40.48 5.55
CA ALA A 240 -17.54 39.18 5.62
C ALA A 240 -16.99 38.16 4.60
N PHE A 241 -16.58 38.63 3.42
CA PHE A 241 -15.96 37.79 2.38
C PHE A 241 -14.55 37.36 2.77
N VAL A 242 -13.80 38.25 3.44
CA VAL A 242 -12.47 37.91 3.98
C VAL A 242 -12.60 36.90 5.12
N ALA A 243 -13.54 37.09 6.04
CA ALA A 243 -13.81 36.17 7.13
C ALA A 243 -14.38 34.81 6.65
N ALA A 244 -14.91 34.74 5.43
CA ALA A 244 -15.35 33.50 4.82
C ALA A 244 -14.21 32.67 4.19
N ILE A 245 -13.01 33.25 4.02
CA ILE A 245 -11.85 32.51 3.45
C ILE A 245 -11.53 31.25 4.26
N PRO A 246 -11.41 31.29 5.61
CA PRO A 246 -11.09 30.08 6.35
C PRO A 246 -12.26 29.09 6.41
N ALA A 247 -13.51 29.56 6.30
CA ALA A 247 -14.67 28.68 6.12
C ALA A 247 -14.59 27.93 4.78
N TRP A 248 -14.20 28.62 3.71
CA TRP A 248 -13.99 28.02 2.39
C TRP A 248 -12.87 26.98 2.40
N GLU A 249 -11.73 27.29 3.00
CA GLU A 249 -10.61 26.34 3.16
C GLU A 249 -11.04 25.09 3.95
N SER A 250 -11.84 25.29 4.99
CA SER A 250 -12.41 24.20 5.79
C SER A 250 -13.38 23.33 4.97
N LEU A 251 -14.25 23.94 4.16
CA LEU A 251 -15.15 23.25 3.24
C LEU A 251 -14.37 22.43 2.20
N CYS A 252 -13.31 23.01 1.63
CA CYS A 252 -12.42 22.31 0.69
C CYS A 252 -11.74 21.11 1.36
N GLY A 253 -11.34 21.26 2.64
CA GLY A 253 -10.80 20.17 3.45
C GLY A 253 -11.79 19.02 3.62
N VAL A 254 -13.06 19.32 3.90
CA VAL A 254 -14.15 18.32 4.01
C VAL A 254 -14.40 17.64 2.67
N ALA A 255 -14.54 18.41 1.60
CA ALA A 255 -14.81 17.87 0.26
C ALA A 255 -13.66 16.97 -0.22
N ASN A 256 -12.41 17.38 0.01
CA ASN A 256 -11.24 16.55 -0.30
C ASN A 256 -11.17 15.30 0.56
N ALA A 257 -11.50 15.38 1.85
CA ALA A 257 -11.55 14.21 2.73
C ALA A 257 -12.62 13.21 2.29
N TRP A 258 -13.76 13.70 1.80
CA TRP A 258 -14.85 12.88 1.26
C TRP A 258 -14.45 12.19 -0.06
N VAL A 259 -13.89 12.93 -1.02
CA VAL A 259 -13.39 12.36 -2.30
C VAL A 259 -12.27 11.35 -2.07
N ARG A 260 -11.44 11.54 -1.04
CA ARG A 260 -10.31 10.66 -0.74
C ARG A 260 -10.64 9.51 0.23
N GLY A 261 -11.89 9.37 0.65
CA GLY A 261 -12.32 8.33 1.60
C GLY A 261 -11.73 8.46 3.02
N HIS A 262 -11.06 9.58 3.35
CA HIS A 262 -10.46 9.79 4.67
C HIS A 262 -11.52 10.17 5.71
N ARG A 263 -11.95 9.19 6.51
CA ARG A 263 -12.86 9.41 7.66
C ARG A 263 -12.06 9.41 8.96
N GLY A 264 -11.40 10.51 9.30
CA GLY A 264 -10.55 10.58 10.49
C GLY A 264 -10.35 11.99 11.05
N LYS A 265 -9.28 12.18 11.82
CA LYS A 265 -8.93 13.43 12.53
C LYS A 265 -8.93 14.68 11.62
N LYS A 266 -8.52 14.55 10.35
CA LYS A 266 -8.51 15.67 9.38
C LYS A 266 -9.92 16.14 8.99
N LEU A 267 -10.88 15.22 8.83
CA LEU A 267 -12.28 15.56 8.51
C LEU A 267 -12.93 16.29 9.70
N ARG A 268 -12.67 15.83 10.92
CA ARG A 268 -13.17 16.47 12.15
C ARG A 268 -12.74 17.93 12.27
N GLY A 269 -11.44 18.19 12.14
CA GLY A 269 -10.89 19.56 12.22
C GLY A 269 -11.45 20.47 11.12
N ALA A 270 -11.68 19.92 9.92
CA ALA A 270 -12.26 20.67 8.81
C ALA A 270 -13.75 21.01 9.05
N VAL A 271 -14.56 20.08 9.57
CA VAL A 271 -15.98 20.35 9.90
C VAL A 271 -16.11 21.35 11.05
N ALA A 272 -15.30 21.18 12.11
CA ALA A 272 -15.25 22.09 13.26
C ALA A 272 -14.88 23.53 12.83
N GLY A 273 -13.82 23.67 12.01
CA GLY A 273 -13.42 24.96 11.43
C GLY A 273 -14.52 25.60 10.58
N PHE A 274 -15.20 24.81 9.74
CA PHE A 274 -16.29 25.31 8.89
C PHE A 274 -17.43 25.92 9.72
N CYS A 275 -17.88 25.25 10.78
CA CYS A 275 -18.97 25.75 11.64
C CYS A 275 -18.62 27.07 12.35
N PHE A 276 -17.38 27.20 12.84
CA PHE A 276 -16.94 28.42 13.50
C PHE A 276 -16.87 29.61 12.54
N TRP A 277 -16.20 29.44 11.40
CA TRP A 277 -15.97 30.54 10.45
C TRP A 277 -17.23 30.94 9.70
N THR A 278 -18.16 30.01 9.45
CA THR A 278 -19.50 30.36 8.92
C THR A 278 -20.32 31.17 9.91
N GLY A 279 -20.32 30.80 11.20
CA GLY A 279 -20.96 31.59 12.26
C GLY A 279 -20.37 33.01 12.38
N LEU A 280 -19.04 33.14 12.28
CA LEU A 280 -18.37 34.45 12.29
C LEU A 280 -18.71 35.30 11.06
N SER A 281 -18.74 34.70 9.86
CA SER A 281 -19.11 35.42 8.64
C SER A 281 -20.57 35.90 8.68
N ILE A 282 -21.49 35.06 9.16
CA ILE A 282 -22.91 35.42 9.36
C ILE A 282 -23.05 36.57 10.36
N PHE A 283 -22.30 36.56 11.47
CA PHE A 283 -22.28 37.66 12.44
C PHE A 283 -21.85 38.98 11.80
N LEU A 284 -20.78 38.98 10.99
CA LEU A 284 -20.30 40.19 10.31
C LEU A 284 -21.32 40.72 9.30
N VAL A 285 -21.98 39.85 8.53
CA VAL A 285 -23.02 40.24 7.56
C VAL A 285 -24.24 40.82 8.27
N THR A 286 -24.74 40.16 9.32
CA THR A 286 -25.92 40.59 10.08
C THR A 286 -25.66 41.90 10.83
N GLY A 287 -24.49 42.06 11.45
CA GLY A 287 -24.06 43.31 12.07
C GLY A 287 -23.95 44.47 11.06
N ALA A 288 -23.39 44.21 9.88
CA ALA A 288 -23.20 45.22 8.84
C ALA A 288 -24.50 45.63 8.11
N LEU A 289 -25.45 44.71 7.94
CA LEU A 289 -26.71 44.97 7.22
C LEU A 289 -27.81 45.54 8.10
N TRP A 290 -27.97 45.02 9.31
CA TRP A 290 -29.11 45.34 10.17
C TRP A 290 -28.73 46.16 11.41
N GLY A 291 -27.44 46.46 11.61
CA GLY A 291 -26.95 47.19 12.78
C GLY A 291 -27.11 46.41 14.09
N THR A 292 -27.51 45.14 14.02
CA THR A 292 -27.80 44.27 15.16
C THR A 292 -26.53 43.58 15.64
N TRP A 293 -25.59 44.36 16.17
CA TRP A 293 -24.38 43.83 16.80
C TRP A 293 -24.68 43.12 18.14
N HIS A 294 -25.72 43.58 18.85
CA HIS A 294 -25.97 43.20 20.24
C HIS A 294 -26.82 41.94 20.49
N PRO A 295 -27.51 41.34 19.50
CA PRO A 295 -27.90 39.93 19.54
C PRO A 295 -27.06 39.02 18.63
N GLY A 296 -26.22 39.60 17.75
CA GLY A 296 -25.50 38.85 16.70
C GLY A 296 -24.43 37.88 17.23
N TRP A 297 -23.84 38.14 18.39
CA TRP A 297 -22.84 37.26 19.01
C TRP A 297 -23.37 35.85 19.29
N ALA A 298 -24.70 35.67 19.36
CA ALA A 298 -25.34 34.37 19.48
C ALA A 298 -24.93 33.43 18.32
N TRP A 299 -24.67 33.96 17.12
CA TRP A 299 -24.19 33.16 15.97
C TRP A 299 -22.75 32.66 16.13
N ILE A 300 -21.89 33.44 16.78
CA ILE A 300 -20.52 33.01 17.10
C ILE A 300 -20.57 31.90 18.15
N LEU A 301 -21.39 32.07 19.20
CA LEU A 301 -21.56 31.04 20.22
C LEU A 301 -22.21 29.78 19.66
N LEU A 302 -23.16 29.91 18.73
CA LEU A 302 -23.77 28.76 18.05
C LEU A 302 -22.76 28.02 17.18
N GLY A 303 -21.92 28.74 16.42
CA GLY A 303 -20.84 28.14 15.62
C GLY A 303 -19.79 27.44 16.50
N LEU A 304 -19.42 28.03 17.63
CA LEU A 304 -18.49 27.45 18.60
C LEU A 304 -19.10 26.24 19.32
N ALA A 305 -20.37 26.31 19.72
CA ALA A 305 -21.10 25.19 20.29
C ALA A 305 -21.23 24.03 19.29
N ALA A 306 -21.53 24.33 18.02
CA ALA A 306 -21.58 23.33 16.95
C ALA A 306 -20.20 22.68 16.72
N SER A 307 -19.11 23.46 16.73
CA SER A 307 -17.74 22.93 16.65
C SER A 307 -17.44 21.97 17.82
N LEU A 308 -17.77 22.35 19.04
CA LEU A 308 -17.57 21.50 20.23
C LEU A 308 -18.47 20.25 20.20
N LEU A 309 -19.69 20.38 19.70
CA LEU A 309 -20.62 19.27 19.52
C LEU A 309 -20.10 18.26 18.49
N VAL A 310 -19.55 18.74 17.36
CA VAL A 310 -18.89 17.88 16.36
C VAL A 310 -17.71 17.13 16.98
N ASP A 311 -16.92 17.81 17.82
CA ASP A 311 -15.81 17.16 18.54
C ASP A 311 -16.28 16.14 19.59
N ALA A 312 -17.42 16.38 20.24
CA ALA A 312 -18.00 15.52 21.26
C ALA A 312 -18.76 14.31 20.68
N LEU A 313 -19.52 14.50 19.60
CA LEU A 313 -20.32 13.45 18.95
C LEU A 313 -19.48 12.53 18.06
N TRP A 314 -18.31 12.97 17.61
CA TRP A 314 -17.41 12.13 16.82
C TRP A 314 -16.41 11.42 17.75
N PRO A 315 -16.63 10.14 18.11
CA PRO A 315 -15.72 9.42 18.99
C PRO A 315 -14.30 9.46 18.42
N LYS A 316 -13.30 9.66 19.28
CA LYS A 316 -11.90 9.40 18.91
C LYS A 316 -11.83 7.91 18.63
N SER A 317 -11.91 7.51 17.36
CA SER A 317 -11.48 6.17 16.97
C SER A 317 -10.05 6.02 17.50
N TYR A 318 -9.87 5.05 18.38
CA TYR A 318 -8.55 4.62 18.80
C TYR A 318 -7.87 4.13 17.53
N ASP A 319 -6.92 4.92 17.01
CA ASP A 319 -5.84 4.38 16.18
C ASP A 319 -4.98 3.58 17.17
N SER A 320 -5.38 2.34 17.42
CA SER A 320 -4.56 1.26 17.98
C SER A 320 -3.91 0.52 16.83
#